data_AF-A0A9E2Z1S7-F1
#
_entry.id   AF-A0A9E2Z1S7-F1
#
_cell.length_a   1.000
_cell.length_b   1.000
_cell.length_c   1.000
_cell.angle_alpha   90.00
_cell.angle_beta   90.00
_cell.angle_gamma   90.00
#
_symmetry.space_group_name_H-M   'P 1'
#
loop_
_entity.id
_entity.type
_entity.pdbx_description
1 polymer ?
#
loop_
_entity_poly.entity_id
_entity_poly.type
_entity_poly.pdbx_seq_one_letter_code
_entity_poly.pdbx_strand_id
1 'polypeptide(L)' 'MVRTLVVMTPAETIAKPIARAIKIYRSVARHDLDLRARRGLARHIKRLADQGVQDPSRLTVHGLSYLRELERQKPERNCG' A
#
# COMPACT_ATOMS: atom_id res chain seq x y z
N MET A 1 15.74 21.55 -17.61
CA MET A 1 14.72 20.78 -16.85
C MET A 1 15.06 20.86 -15.36
N VAL A 2 14.50 21.83 -14.65
CA VAL A 2 14.56 21.82 -13.18
C VAL A 2 13.61 20.73 -12.68
N ARG A 3 14.16 19.62 -12.19
CA ARG A 3 13.40 18.69 -11.36
C ARG A 3 13.02 19.45 -10.11
N THR A 4 11.78 19.96 -10.07
CA THR A 4 11.20 20.52 -8.86
C THR A 4 11.28 19.43 -7.79
N LEU A 5 12.24 19.57 -6.88
CA LEU A 5 12.25 18.83 -5.63
C LEU A 5 11.05 19.36 -4.85
N VAL A 6 9.86 18.82 -5.14
CA VAL A 6 8.73 18.95 -4.24
C VAL A 6 9.21 18.30 -2.96
N VAL A 7 9.56 19.12 -1.97
CA VAL A 7 9.82 18.69 -0.61
C VAL A 7 8.47 18.19 -0.09
N MET A 8 8.14 16.95 -0.46
CA MET A 8 6.92 16.30 -0.03
C MET A 8 7.04 16.09 1.46
N THR A 9 6.00 16.51 2.19
CA THR A 9 5.98 16.29 3.64
C THR A 9 6.02 14.78 3.93
N PRO A 10 6.53 14.35 5.10
CA PRO A 10 6.53 12.93 5.48
C PRO A 10 5.12 12.29 5.43
N ALA A 11 4.07 13.09 5.61
CA ALA A 11 2.69 12.63 5.46
C ALA A 11 2.33 12.34 3.99
N GLU A 12 2.77 13.18 3.05
CA GLU A 12 2.52 12.98 1.61
C GLU A 12 3.32 11.85 1.00
N THR A 13 4.56 11.62 1.47
CA THR A 13 5.39 10.47 1.04
C THR A 13 4.77 9.14 1.45
N ILE A 14 3.95 9.11 2.51
CA ILE A 14 3.22 7.93 2.98
C ILE A 14 1.82 7.83 2.36
N ALA A 15 1.07 8.93 2.31
CA ALA A 15 -0.32 8.94 1.85
C ALA A 15 -0.46 8.59 0.36
N LYS A 16 0.43 9.11 -0.51
CA LYS A 16 0.34 8.83 -1.95
C LYS A 16 0.58 7.35 -2.27
N PRO A 17 1.60 6.67 -1.73
CA PRO A 17 1.77 5.23 -1.91
C PRO A 17 0.61 4.39 -1.39
N ILE A 18 0.02 4.73 -0.24
CA ILE A 18 -1.16 4.03 0.30
C ILE A 18 -2.32 4.11 -0.70
N ALA A 19 -2.66 5.32 -1.14
CA ALA A 19 -3.77 5.53 -2.09
C ALA A 19 -3.51 4.81 -3.42
N ARG A 20 -2.26 4.85 -3.91
CA ARG A 20 -1.86 4.19 -5.15
C ARG A 20 -1.93 2.67 -5.05
N ALA A 21 -1.44 2.07 -3.96
CA ALA A 21 -1.52 0.64 -3.71
C ALA A 21 -2.97 0.16 -3.64
N ILE A 22 -3.85 0.90 -2.95
CA ILE A 22 -5.29 0.60 -2.89
C ILE A 22 -5.91 0.62 -4.29
N LYS A 23 -5.64 1.66 -5.08
CA LYS A 23 -6.21 1.80 -6.43
C LYS A 23 -5.79 0.63 -7.33
N ILE A 24 -4.51 0.28 -7.33
CA ILE A 24 -3.98 -0.82 -8.14
C ILE A 24 -4.56 -2.14 -7.67
N TYR A 25 -4.55 -2.42 -6.37
CA TYR A 25 -5.09 -3.67 -5.83
C TYR A 25 -6.57 -3.86 -6.18
N ARG A 26 -7.41 -2.83 -6.02
CA ARG A 26 -8.83 -2.91 -6.41
C ARG A 26 -9.02 -3.25 -7.89
N SER A 27 -8.20 -2.65 -8.76
CA SER A 27 -8.24 -2.92 -10.19
C SER A 27 -7.88 -4.36 -10.54
N VAL A 28 -6.97 -4.98 -9.78
CA VAL A 28 -6.45 -6.32 -10.05
C VAL A 28 -7.28 -7.41 -9.35
N ALA A 29 -7.64 -7.20 -8.08
CA ALA A 29 -8.39 -8.16 -7.26
C ALA A 29 -9.90 -8.15 -7.55
N ARG A 30 -10.41 -7.13 -8.26
CA ARG A 30 -11.84 -6.95 -8.59
C ARG A 30 -12.76 -6.90 -7.36
N HIS A 31 -12.21 -6.64 -6.17
CA HIS A 31 -12.96 -6.38 -4.95
C HIS A 31 -12.29 -5.26 -4.12
N ASP A 32 -13.05 -4.71 -3.18
CA ASP A 32 -12.55 -3.67 -2.29
C ASP A 32 -11.72 -4.21 -1.13
N LEU A 33 -10.84 -3.36 -0.59
CA LEU A 33 -10.19 -3.64 0.69
C LEU A 33 -11.15 -3.31 1.81
N ASP A 34 -11.30 -4.26 2.75
CA ASP A 34 -11.95 -4.00 4.02
C ASP A 34 -11.14 -3.03 4.90
N LEU A 35 -11.79 -2.51 5.95
CA LEU A 35 -11.19 -1.53 6.85
C LEU A 35 -9.95 -2.08 7.59
N ARG A 36 -9.91 -3.39 7.88
CA ARG A 36 -8.79 -4.04 8.57
C ARG A 36 -7.56 -4.10 7.65
N ALA A 37 -7.75 -4.48 6.39
CA ALA A 37 -6.72 -4.50 5.36
C ALA A 37 -6.18 -3.10 5.09
N ARG A 38 -7.06 -2.08 4.98
CA ARG A 38 -6.64 -0.67 4.81
C ARG A 38 -5.78 -0.17 5.97
N ARG A 39 -6.19 -0.43 7.23
CA ARG A 39 -5.40 -0.06 8.42
C ARG A 39 -4.07 -0.81 8.48
N GLY A 40 -4.08 -2.10 8.12
CA GLY A 40 -2.87 -2.92 8.02
C GLY A 40 -1.87 -2.35 7.01
N LEU A 41 -2.35 -2.01 5.81
CA LEU A 41 -1.55 -1.41 4.74
C LEU A 41 -0.92 -0.09 5.19
N ALA A 42 -1.70 0.81 5.82
CA ALA A 42 -1.20 2.09 6.30
C ALA A 42 -0.07 1.90 7.34
N ARG A 43 -0.24 0.98 8.29
CA ARG A 43 0.79 0.64 9.27
C ARG A 43 2.03 0.02 8.63
N HIS A 44 1.86 -0.84 7.63
CA HIS A 44 2.95 -1.47 6.90
C HIS A 44 3.80 -0.43 6.15
N ILE A 45 3.15 0.45 5.39
CA ILE A 45 3.84 1.53 4.65
C ILE A 45 4.50 2.52 5.61
N LYS A 46 3.83 2.90 6.70
CA LYS A 46 4.45 3.76 7.73
C LYS A 46 5.71 3.13 8.31
N ARG A 47 5.68 1.83 8.67
CA ARG A 47 6.86 1.12 9.19
C ARG A 47 8.01 1.13 8.20
N LEU A 48 7.76 0.92 6.92
CA LEU A 48 8.80 0.97 5.88
C LEU A 48 9.40 2.37 5.73
N ALA A 49 8.57 3.41 5.79
CA ALA A 49 9.04 4.79 5.79
C ALA A 49 9.90 5.10 7.03
N ASP A 50 9.46 4.66 8.22
CA ASP A 50 10.22 4.77 9.47
C ASP A 50 11.56 3.99 9.40
N GLN A 51 11.63 2.92 8.60
CA GLN A 51 12.86 2.16 8.30
C GLN A 51 13.75 2.79 7.22
N GLY A 52 13.38 3.96 6.69
CA GLY A 52 14.17 4.69 5.70
C GLY A 52 13.77 4.46 4.24
N VAL A 53 12.72 3.68 3.96
CA VAL A 53 12.18 3.55 2.59
C VAL A 53 11.38 4.81 2.24
N GLN A 54 12.00 5.74 1.52
CA GLN A 54 11.35 7.00 1.14
C GLN A 54 10.83 7.01 -0.31
N ASP A 55 11.27 6.06 -1.14
CA ASP A 55 10.83 6.01 -2.54
C ASP A 55 9.33 5.63 -2.64
N PRO A 56 8.49 6.50 -3.22
CA PRO A 56 7.04 6.25 -3.32
C PRO A 56 6.69 4.99 -4.11
N SER A 57 7.50 4.63 -5.10
CA SER A 57 7.25 3.45 -5.94
C SER A 57 7.55 2.17 -5.16
N ARG A 58 8.67 2.12 -4.42
CA ARG A 58 9.01 1.02 -3.52
C ARG A 58 7.95 0.84 -2.44
N LEU A 59 7.51 1.92 -1.80
CA LEU A 59 6.42 1.87 -0.82
C LEU A 59 5.12 1.31 -1.42
N THR A 60 4.81 1.66 -2.66
CA THR A 60 3.64 1.11 -3.38
C THR A 60 3.80 -0.39 -3.64
N VAL A 61 4.97 -0.83 -4.11
CA VAL A 61 5.25 -2.25 -4.40
C VAL A 61 5.19 -3.10 -3.14
N HIS A 62 5.78 -2.64 -2.04
CA HIS A 62 5.67 -3.31 -0.74
C HIS A 62 4.22 -3.35 -0.26
N GLY A 63 3.47 -2.25 -0.42
CA GLY A 63 2.04 -2.21 -0.13
C GLY A 63 1.24 -3.26 -0.91
N LEU A 64 1.49 -3.41 -2.21
CA LEU A 64 0.84 -4.43 -3.03
C LEU A 64 1.22 -5.86 -2.62
N SER A 65 2.48 -6.08 -2.28
CA SER A 65 2.97 -7.39 -1.80
C SER A 65 2.29 -7.78 -0.50
N TYR A 66 2.17 -6.84 0.44
CA TYR A 66 1.45 -7.02 1.70
C TYR A 66 -0.03 -7.37 1.49
N LEU A 67 -0.72 -6.69 0.56
CA LEU A 67 -2.12 -6.99 0.26
C LEU A 67 -2.31 -8.38 -0.36
N ARG A 68 -1.43 -8.78 -1.27
CA ARG A 68 -1.44 -10.13 -1.85
C ARG A 68 -1.20 -11.20 -0.80
N GLU A 69 -0.32 -10.95 0.15
CA GLU A 69 -0.06 -11.88 1.25
C GLU A 69 -1.28 -12.02 2.17
N LEU A 70 -1.96 -10.92 2.50
CA LEU A 70 -3.22 -10.95 3.27
C LEU A 70 -4.32 -11.74 2.55
N GLU A 71 -4.45 -11.57 1.24
CA GLU A 71 -5.41 -12.29 0.41
C GLU A 71 -5.15 -13.81 0.45
N ARG A 72 -3.87 -14.22 0.31
CA ARG A 72 -3.46 -15.63 0.39
C ARG A 72 -3.71 -16.26 1.76
N GLN A 73 -3.62 -15.48 2.83
CA GLN A 73 -3.87 -15.95 4.19
C GLN A 73 -5.37 -16.02 4.53
N LYS A 74 -6.24 -15.42 3.70
CA LYS A 74 -7.68 -15.54 3.90
C LYS A 74 -8.05 -16.99 3.54
N PRO A 75 -8.48 -17.82 4.51
CA PRO A 75 -8.91 -19.16 4.18
C PRO A 75 -10.00 -19.05 3.13
N GLU A 76 -9.85 -19.81 2.04
CA GLU A 76 -10.90 -19.99 1.06
C GLU A 76 -12.13 -20.42 1.85
N ARG A 77 -13.14 -19.54 1.94
CA ARG A 77 -14.46 -19.96 2.40
C ARG A 77 -15.07 -20.77 1.26
N ASN A 78 -14.56 -21.98 1.08
CA ASN A 78 -15.13 -22.99 0.23
C ASN A 78 -16.29 -23.61 1.04
N CYS A 79 -17.47 -22.99 0.95
CA CYS A 79 -18.72 -23.71 1.21
C CYS A 79 -19.08 -24.37 -0.12
N GLY A 80 -18.92 -25.70 -0.16
CA GLY A 80 -19.61 -26.55 -1.12
C GLY A 80 -21.11 -26.60 -0.86
#